data_AF-A0A8S3E9J4-F1
#
_entry.id   AF-A0A8S3E9J4-F1
#
_cell.length_a   1.000
_cell.length_b   1.000
_cell.length_c   1.000
_cell.angle_alpha   90.00
_cell.angle_beta   90.00
_cell.angle_gamma   90.00
#
_symmetry.space_group_name_H-M   'P 1'
#
loop_
_entity.id
_entity.type
_entity.pdbx_description
1 polymer ?
#
loop_
_entity_poly.entity_id
_entity_poly.type
_entity_poly.pdbx_seq_one_letter_code
_entity_poly.pdbx_strand_id
1 'polypeptide(L)'
;SDSHQLNVHGANVRYVELRSQETGRVAIEPNHTEFIFVDNGSEQQNGGEIKFRCDLERAISGGLLAPRSRSNSDHPFQSLSGKILRSTQRLNMVPGVLRVVEGGLNTVRTVYDAVVQNRIPVVFIDGSGLCCDLFGETLRLYKKYYARIQCSQSFL
;
A
#
# COMPACT_ATOMS: atom_id res chain seq x y z
N SER A 1 21.32 -19.36 19.62
CA SER A 1 20.67 -19.62 18.33
C SER A 1 19.20 -19.33 18.53
N ASP A 2 18.75 -18.15 18.14
CA ASP A 2 17.39 -17.72 18.43
C ASP A 2 16.44 -18.44 17.48
N SER A 3 15.85 -19.54 17.95
CA SER A 3 14.87 -20.29 17.17
C SER A 3 13.56 -19.55 17.21
N HIS A 4 13.15 -18.98 16.08
CA HIS A 4 11.84 -18.36 15.95
C HIS A 4 10.78 -19.42 15.61
N GLN A 5 9.53 -19.20 16.02
CA GLN A 5 8.42 -20.12 15.76
C GLN A 5 7.27 -19.39 15.07
N LEU A 6 6.68 -20.05 14.08
CA LEU A 6 5.44 -19.65 13.41
C LEU A 6 4.35 -20.65 13.75
N ASN A 7 3.18 -20.16 14.12
CA ASN A 7 2.00 -21.01 14.21
C ASN A 7 1.36 -21.10 12.82
N VAL A 8 1.45 -22.27 12.20
CA VAL A 8 0.93 -22.57 10.87
C VAL A 8 -0.15 -23.63 11.02
N HIS A 9 -1.42 -23.25 10.82
CA HIS A 9 -2.58 -24.14 10.94
C HIS A 9 -2.66 -24.89 12.29
N GLY A 10 -2.29 -24.23 13.40
CA GLY A 10 -2.29 -24.81 14.73
C GLY A 10 -1.01 -25.58 15.09
N ALA A 11 -0.05 -25.70 14.17
CA ALA A 11 1.24 -26.33 14.41
C ALA A 11 2.35 -25.28 14.60
N ASN A 12 3.19 -25.42 15.63
CA ASN A 12 4.36 -24.58 15.82
C ASN A 12 5.52 -25.06 14.94
N VAL A 13 5.84 -24.30 13.91
CA VAL A 13 6.93 -24.53 12.97
C VAL A 13 8.11 -23.66 13.37
N ARG A 14 9.27 -24.27 13.66
CA ARG A 14 10.51 -23.52 13.89
C ARG A 14 11.10 -23.06 12.57
N TYR A 15 11.59 -21.83 12.53
CA TYR A 15 12.39 -21.33 11.43
C TYR A 15 13.70 -20.72 11.93
N VAL A 16 14.67 -20.66 11.02
CA VAL A 16 16.00 -20.07 11.25
C VAL A 16 16.24 -19.01 10.20
N GLU A 17 16.81 -17.89 10.62
CA GLU A 17 17.22 -16.81 9.72
C GLU A 17 18.37 -17.32 8.85
N LEU A 18 18.09 -17.61 7.59
CA LEU A 18 19.12 -17.95 6.59
C LEU A 18 19.55 -16.65 5.89
N ARG A 19 20.76 -16.18 6.20
CA ARG A 19 21.35 -14.99 5.58
C ARG A 19 21.95 -15.22 4.19
N SER A 20 21.62 -16.35 3.54
CA SER A 20 22.15 -16.67 2.21
C SER A 20 21.46 -15.81 1.15
N GLN A 21 22.23 -14.94 0.49
CA GLN A 21 21.79 -14.14 -0.66
C GLN A 21 21.73 -14.95 -1.97
N GLU A 22 22.04 -16.25 -1.96
CA GLU A 22 22.32 -17.03 -3.17
C GLU A 22 21.06 -17.46 -3.94
N THR A 23 19.85 -17.28 -3.38
CA THR A 23 18.62 -17.89 -3.95
C THR A 23 17.64 -16.89 -4.55
N GLY A 24 17.94 -15.58 -4.54
CA GLY A 24 16.98 -14.54 -4.95
C GLY A 24 15.74 -14.45 -4.06
N ARG A 25 15.74 -15.14 -2.91
CA ARG A 25 14.68 -15.13 -1.89
C ARG A 25 15.07 -14.21 -0.74
N VAL A 26 14.07 -13.63 -0.08
CA VAL A 26 14.25 -12.75 1.08
C VAL A 26 13.84 -13.49 2.34
N ALA A 27 14.67 -13.42 3.38
CA ALA A 27 14.34 -13.99 4.68
C ALA A 27 13.18 -13.24 5.34
N ILE A 28 12.40 -13.93 6.17
CA ILE A 28 11.36 -13.30 6.97
C ILE A 28 11.96 -12.46 8.10
N GLU A 29 11.35 -11.32 8.38
CA GLU A 29 11.81 -10.39 9.42
C GLU A 29 11.35 -10.88 10.80
N PRO A 30 12.28 -11.14 11.74
CA PRO A 30 11.96 -11.76 13.03
C PRO A 30 11.19 -10.86 14.00
N ASN A 31 11.17 -9.54 13.77
CA ASN A 31 10.50 -8.59 14.66
C ASN A 31 8.99 -8.42 14.38
N HIS A 32 8.42 -9.10 13.39
CA HIS A 32 6.98 -9.11 13.15
C HIS A 32 6.24 -10.15 14.02
N THR A 33 5.03 -9.80 14.47
CA THR A 33 4.15 -10.63 15.31
C THR A 33 3.23 -11.53 14.49
N GLU A 34 2.74 -11.03 13.36
CA GLU A 34 1.85 -11.75 12.44
C GLU A 34 2.40 -11.73 11.01
N PHE A 35 2.13 -12.79 10.27
CA PHE A 35 2.59 -12.96 8.89
C PHE A 35 1.42 -13.35 8.00
N ILE A 36 1.34 -12.73 6.82
CA ILE A 36 0.41 -13.11 5.76
C ILE A 36 1.25 -13.39 4.51
N PHE A 37 1.20 -14.63 4.03
CA PHE A 37 1.87 -15.03 2.79
C PHE A 37 0.87 -14.97 1.64
N VAL A 38 1.20 -14.19 0.61
CA VAL A 38 0.38 -14.07 -0.61
C VAL A 38 1.04 -14.89 -1.71
N ASP A 39 0.32 -15.88 -2.21
CA ASP A 39 0.77 -16.75 -3.30
C ASP A 39 0.01 -16.39 -4.59
N ASN A 40 0.76 -16.21 -5.68
CA ASN A 40 0.23 -15.98 -7.03
C ASN A 40 0.59 -17.13 -7.99
N GLY A 41 1.18 -18.21 -7.48
CA GLY A 41 1.62 -19.38 -8.25
C GLY A 41 2.94 -19.20 -9.01
N SER A 42 3.61 -18.04 -8.90
CA SER A 42 4.93 -17.82 -9.49
C SER A 42 6.04 -17.80 -8.43
N GLU A 43 7.24 -18.24 -8.81
CA GLU A 43 8.43 -18.11 -7.97
C GLU A 43 9.26 -16.88 -8.36
N GLN A 44 9.95 -16.30 -7.38
CA GLN A 44 10.94 -15.21 -7.55
C GLN A 44 10.38 -13.93 -8.20
N GLN A 45 9.07 -13.70 -8.10
CA GLN A 45 8.43 -12.48 -8.57
C GLN A 45 8.04 -11.58 -7.39
N ASN A 46 8.51 -10.32 -7.42
CA ASN A 46 8.12 -9.31 -6.46
C ASN A 46 6.83 -8.59 -6.89
N GLY A 47 6.01 -8.19 -5.91
CA GLY A 47 4.84 -7.33 -6.14
C GLY A 47 3.50 -8.08 -6.27
N GLY A 48 3.48 -9.41 -6.12
CA GLY A 48 2.25 -10.21 -6.07
C GLY A 48 1.33 -9.80 -4.90
N GLU A 49 1.91 -9.27 -3.83
CA GLU A 49 1.22 -8.82 -2.62
C GLU A 49 0.54 -7.45 -2.77
N ILE A 50 0.89 -6.64 -3.77
CA ILE A 50 0.46 -5.24 -3.88
C ILE A 50 -1.07 -5.11 -3.95
N LYS A 51 -1.71 -5.93 -4.79
CA LYS A 51 -3.18 -5.93 -4.94
C LYS A 51 -3.86 -6.38 -3.65
N PHE A 52 -3.35 -7.44 -3.03
CA PHE A 52 -3.87 -7.94 -1.76
C PHE A 52 -3.81 -6.87 -0.67
N ARG A 53 -2.66 -6.19 -0.52
CA ARG A 53 -2.50 -5.09 0.44
C ARG A 53 -3.53 -3.98 0.20
N CYS A 54 -3.72 -3.55 -1.05
CA CYS A 54 -4.70 -2.52 -1.39
C CYS A 54 -6.13 -2.93 -0.98
N ASP A 55 -6.55 -4.17 -1.29
CA ASP A 55 -7.88 -4.66 -0.95
C ASP A 55 -8.05 -4.81 0.58
N LEU A 56 -7.00 -5.21 1.30
CA LEU A 56 -6.99 -5.34 2.77
C LEU A 56 -7.12 -3.98 3.48
N GLU A 57 -6.34 -2.99 3.06
CA GLU A 57 -6.41 -1.63 3.63
C GLU A 57 -7.81 -1.02 3.45
N ARG A 58 -8.43 -1.25 2.29
CA ARG A 58 -9.81 -0.81 2.02
C ARG A 58 -10.83 -1.48 2.93
N ALA A 59 -10.66 -2.79 3.17
CA ALA A 59 -11.50 -3.56 4.07
C ALA A 59 -11.48 -3.00 5.49
N ILE A 60 -10.28 -2.77 6.02
CA ILE A 60 -10.05 -2.27 7.38
C ILE A 60 -10.60 -0.84 7.52
N SER A 61 -10.43 -0.01 6.49
CA SER A 61 -10.91 1.37 6.48
C SER A 61 -12.44 1.50 6.29
N GLY A 62 -13.19 0.39 6.36
CA GLY A 62 -14.66 0.41 6.31
C GLY A 62 -15.25 0.74 4.93
N GLY A 63 -14.46 0.64 3.85
CA GLY A 63 -14.94 0.68 2.46
C GLY A 63 -15.66 1.97 2.00
N LEU A 64 -15.60 3.06 2.77
CA LEU A 64 -16.48 4.23 2.52
C LEU A 64 -16.04 5.11 1.33
N LEU A 65 -14.81 4.94 0.85
CA LEU A 65 -14.35 5.61 -0.35
C LEU A 65 -14.53 4.64 -1.51
N ALA A 66 -15.80 4.29 -1.76
CA ALA A 66 -16.18 3.56 -2.96
C ALA A 66 -15.45 4.17 -4.17
N PRO A 67 -14.78 3.37 -5.00
CA PRO A 67 -14.23 3.86 -6.25
C PRO A 67 -15.34 4.59 -7.02
N ARG A 68 -15.02 5.69 -7.71
CA ARG A 68 -15.87 6.14 -8.82
C ARG A 68 -16.10 4.90 -9.68
N SER A 69 -17.34 4.47 -9.81
CA SER A 69 -17.74 3.35 -10.65
C SER A 69 -17.06 3.47 -12.02
N ARG A 70 -15.97 2.73 -12.22
CA ARG A 70 -15.69 2.16 -13.52
C ARG A 70 -16.33 0.79 -13.47
N SER A 71 -17.35 0.65 -14.30
CA SER A 71 -18.13 -0.56 -14.50
C SER A 71 -17.25 -1.81 -14.58
N ASN A 72 -17.84 -2.89 -14.08
CA ASN A 72 -17.49 -4.30 -14.25
C ASN A 72 -16.52 -4.90 -13.23
N SER A 73 -17.13 -5.74 -12.38
CA SER A 73 -16.71 -7.08 -11.98
C SER A 73 -15.20 -7.34 -11.90
N ASP A 74 -14.69 -7.51 -10.67
CA ASP A 74 -13.67 -8.50 -10.27
C ASP A 74 -13.00 -8.13 -8.92
N HIS A 75 -13.78 -7.66 -7.94
CA HIS A 75 -13.27 -7.47 -6.57
C HIS A 75 -13.99 -8.42 -5.61
N PRO A 76 -13.31 -9.47 -5.11
CA PRO A 76 -13.92 -10.50 -4.24
C PRO A 76 -14.25 -9.99 -2.81
N PHE A 77 -13.87 -8.75 -2.47
CA PHE A 77 -14.15 -8.13 -1.17
C PHE A 77 -15.16 -6.96 -1.26
N GLN A 78 -16.16 -7.04 -2.14
CA GLN A 78 -17.24 -6.06 -2.16
C GLN A 78 -18.39 -6.52 -1.25
N SER A 79 -18.26 -6.27 0.05
CA SER A 79 -19.29 -6.59 1.04
C SER A 79 -20.59 -5.82 0.77
N LEU A 80 -21.72 -6.55 0.83
CA LEU A 80 -23.10 -6.07 0.93
C LEU A 80 -23.32 -4.91 1.92
N SER A 81 -22.34 -4.62 2.79
CA SER A 81 -22.30 -3.49 3.71
C SER A 81 -22.39 -2.11 3.04
N GLY A 82 -21.93 -1.93 1.79
CA GLY A 82 -21.88 -0.59 1.16
C GLY A 82 -23.24 0.09 0.90
N LYS A 83 -24.35 -0.67 0.87
CA LYS A 83 -25.71 -0.15 0.65
C LYS A 83 -26.53 -0.02 1.95
N ILE A 84 -26.43 -1.00 2.85
CA ILE A 84 -27.25 -1.04 4.08
C ILE A 84 -26.71 -0.08 5.16
N LEU A 85 -25.39 0.19 5.15
CA LEU A 85 -24.71 0.95 6.19
C LEU A 85 -24.75 2.49 5.99
N ARG A 86 -25.50 3.00 5.01
CA ARG A 86 -25.62 4.45 4.77
C ARG A 86 -26.68 5.13 5.63
N SER A 87 -27.63 4.40 6.20
CA SER A 87 -28.75 5.02 6.95
C SER A 87 -28.61 4.96 8.47
N THR A 88 -27.70 4.16 9.01
CA THR A 88 -27.74 3.86 10.45
C THR A 88 -26.33 3.66 11.01
N GLN A 89 -25.97 4.50 11.98
CA GLN A 89 -24.70 4.60 12.73
C GLN A 89 -23.57 5.42 12.09
N ARG A 90 -23.05 6.36 12.88
CA ARG A 90 -21.75 7.00 12.66
C ARG A 90 -20.71 5.90 12.53
N LEU A 91 -20.25 5.64 11.31
CA LEU A 91 -19.28 4.60 11.07
C LEU A 91 -17.94 5.01 11.68
N ASN A 92 -17.48 4.25 12.68
CA ASN A 92 -16.12 4.33 13.18
C ASN A 92 -15.18 3.80 12.09
N MET A 93 -14.92 4.65 11.10
CA MET A 93 -13.91 4.44 10.08
C MET A 93 -12.54 4.47 10.76
N VAL A 94 -11.70 3.48 10.47
CA VAL A 94 -10.29 3.50 10.89
C VAL A 94 -9.51 4.33 9.85
N PRO A 95 -8.95 5.49 10.22
CA PRO A 95 -8.16 6.28 9.28
C PRO A 95 -6.80 5.62 9.03
N GLY A 96 -6.44 5.47 7.75
CA GLY A 96 -5.12 5.02 7.32
C GLY A 96 -4.24 6.17 6.82
N VAL A 97 -2.93 6.03 6.95
CA VAL A 97 -1.92 6.89 6.30
C VAL A 97 -0.80 5.99 5.77
N LEU A 98 -0.33 6.26 4.56
CA LEU A 98 0.84 5.57 4.00
C LEU A 98 2.07 6.47 4.16
N ARG A 99 3.09 5.96 4.84
CA ARG A 99 4.40 6.62 4.95
C ARG A 99 5.39 5.95 4.00
N VAL A 100 6.13 6.74 3.25
CA VAL A 100 7.15 6.27 2.30
C VAL A 100 8.50 6.84 2.70
N VAL A 101 9.50 5.96 2.84
CA VAL A 101 10.89 6.34 3.18
C VAL A 101 11.77 6.20 1.94
N GLU A 102 11.73 5.08 1.24
CA GLU A 102 12.42 4.90 -0.03
C GLU A 102 11.57 3.98 -0.90
N GLY A 103 12.04 3.62 -2.08
CA GLY A 103 11.45 2.56 -2.85
C GLY A 103 11.79 2.59 -4.33
N GLY A 104 11.43 1.50 -5.01
CA GLY A 104 11.51 1.38 -6.45
C GLY A 104 10.14 1.46 -7.12
N LEU A 105 10.03 0.88 -8.32
CA LEU A 105 8.81 0.91 -9.14
C LEU A 105 7.57 0.36 -8.42
N ASN A 106 7.72 -0.74 -7.67
CA ASN A 106 6.61 -1.33 -6.90
C ASN A 106 6.12 -0.40 -5.77
N THR A 107 6.99 0.45 -5.23
CA THR A 107 6.59 1.49 -4.26
C THR A 107 5.77 2.57 -4.94
N VAL A 108 6.14 3.00 -6.15
CA VAL A 108 5.32 3.95 -6.93
C VAL A 108 3.93 3.38 -7.21
N ARG A 109 3.84 2.09 -7.57
CA ARG A 109 2.55 1.40 -7.76
C ARG A 109 1.73 1.34 -6.47
N THR A 110 2.38 1.04 -5.35
CA THR A 110 1.78 1.06 -4.01
C THR A 110 1.17 2.42 -3.68
N VAL A 111 1.92 3.49 -3.91
CA VAL A 111 1.47 4.88 -3.70
C VAL A 111 0.28 5.19 -4.60
N TYR A 112 0.34 4.82 -5.87
CA TYR A 112 -0.77 5.02 -6.81
C TYR A 112 -2.05 4.34 -6.30
N ASP A 113 -1.96 3.08 -5.88
CA ASP A 113 -3.11 2.33 -5.38
C ASP A 113 -3.66 2.95 -4.09
N ALA A 114 -2.79 3.33 -3.15
CA ALA A 114 -3.18 4.02 -1.93
C ALA A 114 -3.95 5.33 -2.20
N VAL A 115 -3.41 6.20 -3.05
CA VAL A 115 -4.01 7.52 -3.35
C VAL A 115 -5.27 7.39 -4.20
N VAL A 116 -5.20 6.63 -5.30
CA VAL A 116 -6.24 6.62 -6.32
C VAL A 116 -7.38 5.68 -5.93
N GLN A 117 -7.04 4.49 -5.45
CA GLN A 117 -8.02 3.45 -5.19
C GLN A 117 -8.59 3.51 -3.77
N ASN A 118 -7.77 3.86 -2.78
CA ASN A 118 -8.19 3.85 -1.37
C ASN A 118 -8.31 5.24 -0.75
N ARG A 119 -7.85 6.29 -1.44
CA ARG A 119 -7.79 7.68 -0.95
C ARG A 119 -7.06 7.80 0.39
N ILE A 120 -6.06 6.97 0.58
CA ILE A 120 -5.17 7.03 1.73
C ILE A 120 -4.19 8.18 1.51
N PRO A 121 -4.09 9.15 2.43
CA PRO A 121 -3.08 10.20 2.35
C PRO A 121 -1.68 9.58 2.42
N VAL A 122 -0.77 10.10 1.61
CA VAL A 122 0.62 9.63 1.53
C VAL A 122 1.57 10.70 2.05
N VAL A 123 2.47 10.31 2.94
CA VAL A 123 3.54 11.15 3.48
C VAL A 123 4.87 10.59 2.99
N PHE A 124 5.56 11.37 2.15
CA PHE A 124 6.93 11.08 1.73
C PHE A 124 7.91 11.72 2.71
N ILE A 125 8.99 10.99 3.02
CA ILE A 125 10.14 11.56 3.70
C ILE A 125 11.05 12.15 2.63
N ASP A 126 11.29 13.45 2.67
CA ASP A 126 12.14 14.14 1.69
C ASP A 126 13.62 13.86 1.97
N GLY A 127 14.42 13.60 0.93
CA GLY A 127 15.86 13.35 1.05
C GLY A 127 16.25 11.93 1.47
N SER A 128 15.30 11.00 1.56
CA SER A 128 15.57 9.61 1.95
C SER A 128 15.81 8.66 0.77
N GLY A 129 15.86 9.16 -0.46
CA GLY A 129 16.34 8.40 -1.62
C GLY A 129 15.26 7.94 -2.61
N LEU A 130 15.75 7.47 -3.78
CA LEU A 130 15.02 6.85 -4.89
C LEU A 130 13.61 7.47 -5.14
N CYS A 131 12.55 6.69 -4.90
CA CYS A 131 11.17 7.09 -5.13
C CYS A 131 10.80 8.39 -4.38
N CYS A 132 11.25 8.56 -3.14
CA CYS A 132 10.89 9.73 -2.34
C CYS A 132 11.49 11.02 -2.91
N ASP A 133 12.76 10.99 -3.31
CA ASP A 133 13.41 12.15 -3.92
C ASP A 133 12.82 12.48 -5.30
N LEU A 134 12.46 11.45 -6.08
CA LEU A 134 11.73 11.63 -7.34
C LEU A 134 10.41 12.37 -7.12
N PHE A 135 9.59 11.94 -6.15
CA PHE A 135 8.32 12.60 -5.83
C PHE A 135 8.53 14.01 -5.27
N GLY A 136 9.53 14.19 -4.41
CA GLY A 136 9.90 15.48 -3.84
C GLY A 136 10.27 16.50 -4.92
N GLU A 137 11.17 16.12 -5.84
CA GLU A 137 11.59 16.99 -6.94
C GLU A 137 10.45 17.26 -7.93
N THR A 138 9.67 16.24 -8.28
CA THR A 138 8.49 16.40 -9.13
C THR A 138 7.50 17.41 -8.53
N LEU A 139 7.26 17.36 -7.22
CA LEU A 139 6.38 18.29 -6.54
C LEU A 139 6.93 19.73 -6.54
N ARG A 140 8.26 19.91 -6.35
CA ARG A 140 8.91 21.22 -6.45
C ARG A 140 8.74 21.82 -7.84
N LEU A 141 9.00 21.03 -8.88
CA LEU A 141 8.83 21.46 -10.27
C LEU A 141 7.37 21.78 -10.60
N TYR A 142 6.43 20.93 -10.16
CA TYR A 142 5.00 21.15 -10.33
C TYR A 142 4.56 22.49 -9.71
N LYS A 143 4.94 22.76 -8.47
CA LYS A 143 4.63 24.03 -7.78
C LYS A 143 5.21 25.25 -8.52
N LYS A 144 6.48 25.16 -8.95
CA LYS A 144 7.16 26.22 -9.70
C LYS A 144 6.45 26.52 -11.03
N TYR A 145 6.04 25.49 -11.76
CA TYR A 145 5.34 25.63 -13.03
C TYR A 145 3.91 26.18 -12.84
N TYR A 146 3.18 25.66 -11.86
CA TYR A 146 1.80 26.09 -11.57
C TYR A 146 1.75 27.57 -11.16
N ALA A 147 2.68 28.03 -10.32
CA ALA A 147 2.79 29.44 -9.95
C ALA A 147 3.01 30.37 -11.16
N ARG A 148 3.76 29.90 -12.17
CA ARG A 148 3.99 30.67 -13.41
C ARG A 148 2.73 30.78 -14.26
N ILE A 149 1.97 29.69 -14.42
CA ILE A 149 0.71 29.71 -15.19
C ILE A 149 -0.31 30.67 -14.56
N GLN A 150 -0.50 30.60 -13.23
CA GLN A 150 -1.48 31.48 -12.56
C GLN A 150 -1.09 32.96 -12.68
N CYS A 151 0.20 33.27 -12.59
CA CYS A 151 0.69 34.63 -12.81
C CYS A 151 0.36 35.09 -14.24
N SER A 152 0.58 34.25 -15.26
CA SER A 152 0.28 34.59 -16.66
C SER A 152 -1.21 34.74 -16.99
N GLN A 153 -2.11 34.02 -16.31
CA GLN A 153 -3.56 34.18 -16.52
C GLN A 153 -4.16 35.39 -15.78
N SER A 154 -3.42 36.01 -14.88
CA SER A 154 -3.87 37.22 -14.15
C SER A 154 -3.62 38.53 -14.94
N PHE A 155 -3.06 38.43 -16.16
CA PHE A 155 -2.75 39.55 -17.05
C PHE A 155 -3.60 39.56 -18.35
N LEU A 156 -4.64 38.72 -18.43
CA LEU A 156 -5.67 38.72 -19.47
C LEU A 156 -7.03 39.01 -18.85
#